data_AF-A0A7V4UZT6-F1
#
_entry.id   AF-A0A7V4UZT6-F1
#
_cell.length_a   1.000
_cell.length_b   1.000
_cell.length_c   1.000
_cell.angle_alpha   90.00
_cell.angle_beta   90.00
_cell.angle_gamma   90.00
#
_symmetry.space_group_name_H-M   'P 1'
#
loop_
_entity.id
_entity.type
_entity.pdbx_description
1 polymer ?
#
loop_
_entity_poly.entity_id
_entity_poly.type
_entity_poly.pdbx_seq_one_letter_code
_entity_poly.pdbx_strand_id
1 'polypeptide(L)' 'MLLTFKFIGVRILLEKEIKVVLAKRGLKTSDVYKALGIDKVVFYQAIRTSNLNNKTLKKILDYLGLEISISLGEKEDGKV' A
#
# COMPACT_ATOMS: atom_id res chain seq x y z
N MET A 1 10.32 0.35 -18.48
CA MET A 1 9.74 1.62 -17.98
C MET A 1 9.11 1.35 -16.62
N LEU A 2 9.83 1.58 -15.52
CA LEU A 2 9.28 1.47 -14.16
C LEU A 2 8.54 2.76 -13.83
N LEU A 3 7.24 2.66 -13.53
CA LEU A 3 6.45 3.76 -12.97
C LEU A 3 6.77 3.86 -11.47
N THR A 4 7.58 4.81 -11.06
CA THR A 4 7.83 5.14 -9.65
C THR A 4 6.63 5.89 -9.08
N PHE A 5 5.94 5.29 -8.10
CA PHE A 5 4.81 5.91 -7.39
C PHE A 5 5.29 6.45 -6.05
N LYS A 6 5.22 7.78 -5.86
CA LYS A 6 5.55 8.44 -4.60
C LYS A 6 4.29 8.53 -3.73
N PHE A 7 4.21 7.71 -2.67
CA PHE A 7 3.08 7.67 -1.73
C PHE A 7 3.20 8.79 -0.68
N ILE A 8 2.18 9.66 -0.59
CA ILE A 8 2.05 10.66 0.48
C ILE A 8 1.02 10.13 1.47
N GLY A 9 1.46 9.82 2.69
CA GLY A 9 0.65 9.16 3.71
C GLY A 9 -0.57 9.96 4.17
N VAL A 10 -1.75 9.64 3.63
CA VAL A 10 -3.05 10.06 4.19
C VAL A 10 -4.01 8.86 4.15
N ARG A 11 -4.61 8.54 5.30
CA ARG A 11 -5.29 7.27 5.61
C ARG A 11 -6.29 6.74 4.57
N ILE A 12 -7.02 7.62 3.92
CA ILE A 12 -8.09 7.29 2.95
C ILE A 12 -7.52 7.08 1.53
N LEU A 13 -6.32 7.61 1.25
CA LEU A 13 -5.71 7.51 -0.07
C LEU A 13 -5.16 6.12 -0.36
N LEU A 14 -4.57 5.40 0.62
CA LEU A 14 -3.86 4.15 0.30
C LEU A 14 -4.76 3.08 -0.33
N GLU A 15 -5.95 2.83 0.26
CA GLU A 15 -6.93 1.89 -0.32
C GLU A 15 -7.32 2.32 -1.75
N LYS A 16 -7.55 3.61 -1.95
CA LYS A 16 -7.96 4.17 -3.25
C LYS A 16 -6.84 4.08 -4.28
N GLU A 17 -5.60 4.38 -3.88
CA GLU A 17 -4.41 4.30 -4.74
C GLU A 17 -4.14 2.86 -5.16
N ILE A 18 -4.22 1.90 -4.24
CA ILE A 18 -4.11 0.47 -4.57
C ILE A 18 -5.18 0.11 -5.60
N LYS A 19 -6.45 0.48 -5.38
CA LYS A 19 -7.52 0.21 -6.37
C LYS A 19 -7.26 0.85 -7.73
N VAL A 20 -6.73 2.08 -7.78
CA VAL A 20 -6.37 2.76 -9.03
C VAL A 20 -5.25 2.03 -9.75
N VAL A 21 -4.21 1.59 -9.02
CA VAL A 21 -3.10 0.81 -9.59
C VAL A 21 -3.61 -0.50 -10.18
N LEU A 22 -4.48 -1.20 -9.45
CA LEU A 22 -5.09 -2.44 -9.94
C LEU A 22 -5.91 -2.21 -11.22
N ALA A 23 -6.76 -1.19 -11.23
CA ALA A 23 -7.55 -0.83 -12.40
C ALA A 23 -6.67 -0.50 -13.62
N LYS A 24 -5.61 0.29 -13.44
CA LYS A 24 -4.64 0.62 -14.50
C LYS A 24 -3.93 -0.61 -15.07
N ARG A 25 -3.77 -1.66 -14.27
CA ARG A 25 -3.13 -2.92 -14.66
C ARG A 25 -4.13 -3.99 -15.12
N GLY A 26 -5.43 -3.67 -15.16
CA GLY A 26 -6.47 -4.65 -15.51
C GLY A 26 -6.65 -5.77 -14.47
N LEU A 27 -6.18 -5.57 -13.23
CA LEU A 27 -6.24 -6.56 -12.16
C LEU A 27 -7.45 -6.32 -11.25
N LYS A 28 -8.04 -7.41 -10.75
CA LYS A 28 -9.02 -7.38 -9.68
C LYS A 28 -8.32 -7.59 -8.34
N THR A 29 -8.93 -7.12 -7.25
CA THR A 29 -8.44 -7.40 -5.89
C THR A 29 -8.34 -8.90 -5.61
N SER A 30 -9.21 -9.71 -6.22
CA SER A 30 -9.17 -11.18 -6.17
C SER A 30 -7.90 -11.78 -6.71
N ASP A 31 -7.33 -11.18 -7.74
CA ASP A 31 -6.14 -11.72 -8.39
C ASP A 31 -4.95 -11.56 -7.44
N VAL A 32 -4.93 -10.47 -6.67
CA VAL A 32 -3.90 -10.18 -5.67
C VAL A 32 -4.02 -11.08 -4.44
N TYR A 33 -5.18 -11.11 -3.77
CA TYR A 33 -5.29 -11.87 -2.52
C TYR A 33 -5.18 -13.38 -2.77
N LYS A 34 -5.64 -13.88 -3.92
CA LYS A 34 -5.43 -15.28 -4.31
C LYS A 34 -3.97 -15.58 -4.63
N ALA A 35 -3.28 -14.73 -5.39
CA ALA A 35 -1.86 -14.92 -5.69
C ALA A 35 -0.98 -14.92 -4.44
N LEU A 36 -1.35 -14.13 -3.44
CA LEU A 36 -0.63 -14.05 -2.16
C LEU A 36 -1.06 -15.10 -1.13
N GLY A 37 -2.08 -15.91 -1.40
CA GLY A 37 -2.64 -16.87 -0.44
C GLY A 37 -3.21 -16.19 0.81
N ILE A 38 -3.75 -14.98 0.68
CA ILE A 38 -4.32 -14.19 1.78
C ILE A 38 -5.85 -14.26 1.68
N ASP A 39 -6.52 -14.39 2.83
CA ASP A 39 -7.98 -14.31 2.89
C ASP A 39 -8.50 -12.92 2.44
N LYS A 40 -9.67 -12.91 1.79
CA LYS A 40 -10.32 -11.69 1.29
C LYS A 40 -10.49 -10.64 2.40
N VAL A 41 -10.94 -11.05 3.59
CA VAL A 41 -11.17 -10.14 4.72
C VAL A 41 -9.84 -9.54 5.19
N VAL A 42 -8.81 -10.38 5.31
CA VAL A 42 -7.47 -9.95 5.73
C VAL A 42 -6.86 -8.97 4.72
N PHE A 43 -7.06 -9.20 3.41
CA PHE A 43 -6.65 -8.27 2.37
C PHE A 43 -7.32 -6.90 2.53
N TYR A 44 -8.66 -6.86 2.67
CA TYR A 44 -9.37 -5.58 2.83
C TYR A 44 -9.02 -4.86 4.14
N GLN A 45 -8.79 -5.59 5.23
CA GLN A 45 -8.29 -5.01 6.48
C GLN A 45 -6.89 -4.42 6.31
N ALA A 46 -6.01 -5.12 5.57
CA ALA A 46 -4.64 -4.68 5.33
C ALA A 46 -4.57 -3.40 4.50
N ILE A 47 -5.33 -3.30 3.39
CA ILE A 47 -5.30 -2.10 2.54
C ILE A 47 -6.07 -0.91 3.13
N ARG A 48 -6.98 -1.17 4.07
CA ARG A 48 -7.67 -0.13 4.86
C ARG A 48 -6.81 0.40 5.99
N THR A 49 -5.86 -0.38 6.49
CA THR A 49 -4.93 0.13 7.49
C THR A 49 -3.92 1.06 6.83
N SER A 50 -3.57 2.13 7.53
CA SER A 50 -2.44 2.99 7.17
C SER A 50 -1.22 2.69 8.02
N ASN A 51 -1.26 1.55 8.72
CA ASN A 51 -0.13 1.05 9.45
C ASN A 51 0.84 0.37 8.49
N LEU A 52 1.85 1.13 8.04
CA LEU A 52 2.91 0.64 7.17
C LEU A 52 3.77 -0.44 7.82
N ASN A 53 3.67 -0.66 9.14
CA ASN A 53 4.31 -1.80 9.82
C ASN A 53 3.51 -3.11 9.70
N ASN A 54 2.30 -3.08 9.12
CA ASN A 54 1.51 -4.28 8.88
C ASN A 54 2.21 -5.17 7.83
N LYS A 55 2.60 -6.39 8.23
CA LYS A 55 3.31 -7.35 7.36
C LYS A 55 2.50 -7.73 6.12
N THR A 56 1.18 -7.87 6.24
CA THR A 56 0.29 -8.18 5.12
C THR A 56 0.23 -7.03 4.13
N LEU A 57 0.14 -5.78 4.62
CA LEU A 57 0.16 -4.60 3.76
C LEU A 57 1.48 -4.49 2.99
N LYS A 58 2.63 -4.69 3.65
CA LYS A 58 3.94 -4.71 2.98
C LYS A 58 3.97 -5.75 1.85
N LYS A 59 3.55 -6.99 2.11
CA LYS A 59 3.45 -8.03 1.07
C LYS A 59 2.59 -7.63 -0.12
N ILE A 60 1.45 -6.98 0.12
CA ILE A 60 0.57 -6.50 -0.96
C ILE A 60 1.28 -5.43 -1.80
N LEU A 61 1.96 -4.49 -1.14
CA LEU A 61 2.67 -3.41 -1.83
C LEU A 61 3.88 -3.93 -2.60
N ASP A 62 4.66 -4.85 -2.03
CA ASP A 62 5.78 -5.52 -2.69
C ASP A 62 5.32 -6.29 -3.93
N TYR A 63 4.23 -7.07 -3.82
CA TYR A 63 3.64 -7.78 -4.97
C TYR A 63 3.20 -6.82 -6.09
N LEU A 64 2.70 -5.65 -5.73
CA LEU A 64 2.32 -4.62 -6.68
C LEU A 64 3.52 -3.77 -7.15
N GLY A 65 4.73 -4.00 -6.65
CA GLY A 65 5.91 -3.17 -6.94
C GLY A 65 5.68 -1.71 -6.55
N LEU A 66 4.93 -1.48 -5.47
CA LEU A 66 4.63 -0.16 -4.93
C LEU A 66 5.63 0.13 -3.81
N GLU A 67 6.62 0.95 -4.11
CA GLU A 67 7.57 1.42 -3.11
C GLU A 67 6.90 2.47 -2.22
N ILE A 68 6.83 2.19 -0.92
CA ILE A 68 6.42 3.20 0.05
C ILE A 68 7.62 4.11 0.30
N SER A 69 7.70 5.23 -0.41
CA SER A 69 8.56 6.34 0.01
C SER A 69 7.91 7.01 1.23
N ILE A 70 8.23 6.55 2.44
CA ILE A 70 7.85 7.29 3.64
C ILE A 70 8.74 8.53 3.66
N SER A 71 8.25 9.66 3.14
CA SER A 71 8.76 10.94 3.61
C SER A 71 8.35 11.04 5.08
N LEU A 72 9.21 10.55 5.97
CA LEU A 72 9.27 11.12 7.31
C LEU A 72 9.58 12.59 7.06
N GLY A 73 8.54 13.43 7.07
CA GLY A 73 8.74 14.78 7.55
C GLY A 73 9.25 14.58 8.96
N GLU A 74 10.56 14.65 9.14
CA GLU A 74 11.16 14.95 10.42
C GLU A 74 10.44 16.20 10.90
N LYS A 75 9.43 16.01 11.76
CA LYS A 75 9.20 17.00 12.79
C LYS A 75 10.46 16.90 13.62
N GLU A 76 11.42 17.78 13.34
CA GLU A 76 12.39 18.23 14.33
C GLU A 76 11.60 18.83 15.49
N ASP A 77 11.02 17.96 16.32
CA ASP A 77 10.68 18.26 17.70
C ASP A 77 11.87 17.79 18.54
N GLY A 78 13.00 18.46 18.30
CA GLY A 78 14.26 18.26 18.99
C GLY A 78 14.67 19.58 19.59
N LYS A 79 14.06 19.93 20.73
CA LYS A 79 14.66 20.90 21.65
C LYS A 79 16.11 20.49 21.92
N VAL A 80 17.06 21.32 21.51
CA VAL A 80 18.32 21.56 22.24
C VAL A 80 18.61 23.04 22.15
#